data_AF-A0A2S4PI83-F1
#
_entry.id   AF-A0A2S4PI83-F1
#
_cell.length_a   1.000
_cell.length_b   1.000
_cell.length_c   1.000
_cell.angle_alpha   90.00
_cell.angle_beta   90.00
_cell.angle_gamma   90.00
#
_symmetry.space_group_name_H-M   'P 1'
#
loop_
_entity.id
_entity.type
_entity.pdbx_description
1 polymer ?
#
loop_
_entity_poly.entity_id
_entity_poly.type
_entity_poly.pdbx_seq_one_letter_code
_entity_poly.pdbx_strand_id
1 'polypeptide(L)'
;MGPRTRSQSQASKSRGEDSGFLNTRLNILEDKFEEIIDDIDKSNKLMEDRFKIMASVIKDEVENKIEINSKVSQEENTQFQPEDDIFKQDEEIKSDLREPSRLPNGDFNLQIPFHLPQARTAQEKRILEDWPEVVLPSQAHLYGATSHKNRVTFAPGTFLSFADSKVLPTLVQVQDQLKTALIPYHLWPMRLVSIMNEDFQQVATWAKRGSPTWLDLIEAIIQVLKKHQTLYSQMTQFARMAPKNDEDKLQFLR
;
A
#
# COMPACT_ATOMS: atom_id res chain seq x y z
N MET A 1 33.52 72.21 34.45
CA MET A 1 32.14 72.76 34.38
C MET A 1 31.52 72.37 33.05
N GLY A 2 30.25 71.96 33.03
CA GLY A 2 29.45 71.65 31.83
C GLY A 2 29.07 70.17 31.68
N PRO A 3 27.84 69.81 31.28
CA PRO A 3 26.92 69.07 32.15
C PRO A 3 26.62 67.61 31.75
N ARG A 4 26.24 66.82 32.77
CA ARG A 4 25.63 65.48 32.69
C ARG A 4 24.18 65.57 32.23
N THR A 5 23.78 64.75 31.26
CA THR A 5 22.37 64.43 30.97
C THR A 5 22.03 63.02 31.47
N ARG A 6 21.07 62.97 32.37
CA ARG A 6 20.47 61.78 32.98
C ARG A 6 19.16 61.52 32.24
N SER A 7 19.06 60.42 31.52
CA SER A 7 17.81 59.96 30.92
C SER A 7 17.23 58.86 31.80
N GLN A 8 16.18 59.20 32.56
CA GLN A 8 15.23 58.25 33.14
C GLN A 8 14.11 58.06 32.11
N SER A 9 13.76 56.82 31.79
CA SER A 9 12.49 56.52 31.16
C SER A 9 11.89 55.29 31.82
N GLN A 10 10.68 55.50 32.31
CA GLN A 10 9.86 54.61 33.11
C GLN A 10 9.40 53.42 32.26
N ALA A 11 9.59 52.21 32.77
CA ALA A 11 8.89 51.02 32.30
C ALA A 11 7.75 50.72 33.29
N SER A 12 6.54 51.11 32.92
CA SER A 12 5.32 50.86 33.68
C SER A 12 4.94 49.39 33.60
N LYS A 13 4.78 48.76 34.78
CA LYS A 13 4.16 47.45 34.98
C LYS A 13 2.70 47.48 34.51
N SER A 14 2.33 46.65 33.54
CA SER A 14 0.97 46.15 33.36
C SER A 14 1.01 44.63 33.44
N ARG A 15 0.79 44.08 34.63
CA ARG A 15 0.73 42.64 34.90
C ARG A 15 -0.53 42.42 35.74
N GLY A 16 -1.62 41.99 35.11
CA GLY A 16 -2.86 41.79 35.86
C GLY A 16 -4.12 41.29 35.15
N GLU A 17 -4.18 41.05 33.84
CA GLU A 17 -5.47 40.70 33.18
C GLU A 17 -5.47 39.45 32.29
N ASP A 18 -4.33 38.77 32.10
CA ASP A 18 -4.23 37.65 31.12
C ASP A 18 -4.69 36.28 31.65
N SER A 19 -4.93 36.13 32.97
CA SER A 19 -5.27 34.83 33.56
C SER A 19 -6.71 34.38 33.31
N GLY A 20 -7.63 35.33 33.09
CA GLY A 20 -9.03 35.01 32.78
C GLY A 20 -9.21 34.42 31.39
N PHE A 21 -8.48 34.95 30.40
CA PHE A 21 -8.54 34.52 29.01
C PHE A 21 -7.99 33.10 28.81
N LEU A 22 -6.95 32.74 29.55
CA LEU A 22 -6.38 31.39 29.51
C LEU A 22 -7.34 30.34 30.05
N ASN A 23 -8.05 30.62 31.14
CA ASN A 23 -9.05 29.69 31.68
C ASN A 23 -10.23 29.48 30.72
N THR A 24 -10.72 30.54 30.04
CA THR A 24 -11.79 30.38 29.06
C THR A 24 -11.36 29.53 27.87
N ARG A 25 -10.12 29.69 27.39
CA ARG A 25 -9.56 28.87 26.30
C ARG A 25 -9.39 27.41 26.71
N LEU A 26 -9.05 27.14 27.97
CA LEU A 26 -8.87 25.80 28.51
C LEU A 26 -10.22 25.06 28.56
N ASN A 27 -11.27 25.70 29.07
CA ASN A 27 -12.61 25.12 29.08
C ASN A 27 -13.14 24.82 27.67
N ILE A 28 -12.92 25.72 26.70
CA ILE A 28 -13.31 25.48 25.30
C ILE A 28 -12.55 24.29 24.69
N LEU A 29 -11.31 24.07 25.09
CA LEU A 29 -10.52 22.92 24.66
C LEU A 29 -11.05 21.63 25.26
N GLU A 30 -11.38 21.62 26.56
CA GLU A 30 -11.97 20.46 27.24
C GLU A 30 -13.31 20.06 26.60
N ASP A 31 -14.21 21.02 26.35
CA ASP A 31 -15.51 20.74 25.70
C ASP A 31 -15.33 20.11 24.30
N LYS A 32 -14.33 20.58 23.53
CA LYS A 32 -14.02 20.03 22.21
C LYS A 32 -13.39 18.64 22.29
N PHE A 33 -12.64 18.34 23.35
CA PHE A 33 -12.08 17.01 23.54
C PHE A 33 -13.18 16.00 23.87
N GLU A 34 -14.16 16.37 24.69
CA GLU A 34 -15.31 15.51 24.96
C GLU A 34 -16.14 15.25 23.70
N GLU A 35 -16.36 16.27 22.86
CA GLU A 35 -17.04 16.10 21.56
C GLU A 35 -16.31 15.10 20.66
N ILE A 36 -14.97 15.14 20.62
CA ILE A 36 -14.16 14.20 19.84
C ILE A 36 -14.26 12.78 20.40
N ILE A 37 -14.28 12.62 21.73
CA ILE A 37 -14.42 11.30 22.37
C ILE A 37 -15.78 10.69 22.01
N ASP A 38 -16.86 11.46 22.10
CA ASP A 38 -18.21 11.03 21.73
C ASP A 38 -18.30 10.61 20.24
N ASP A 39 -17.66 11.36 19.34
CA ASP A 39 -17.62 11.03 17.91
C ASP A 39 -16.84 9.74 17.62
N ILE A 40 -15.73 9.51 18.34
CA ILE A 40 -14.95 8.27 18.25
C ILE A 40 -15.79 7.08 18.71
N ASP A 41 -16.48 7.17 19.84
CA ASP A 41 -17.30 6.09 20.36
C ASP A 41 -18.49 5.78 19.44
N LYS A 42 -19.11 6.82 18.86
CA LYS A 42 -20.17 6.65 17.87
C LYS A 42 -19.67 5.98 16.58
N SER A 43 -18.47 6.35 16.12
CA SER A 43 -17.82 5.74 14.96
C SER A 43 -17.48 4.27 15.21
N ASN A 44 -16.95 3.95 16.39
CA ASN A 44 -16.65 2.57 16.79
C ASN A 44 -17.90 1.70 16.84
N LYS A 45 -18.99 2.21 17.42
CA LYS A 45 -20.28 1.50 17.44
C LYS A 45 -20.81 1.23 16.04
N LEU A 46 -20.70 2.20 15.13
CA LEU A 46 -21.10 2.04 13.73
C LEU A 46 -20.25 0.98 13.01
N MET A 47 -18.94 0.94 13.26
CA MET A 47 -18.06 -0.08 12.68
C MET A 47 -18.42 -1.48 13.21
N GLU A 48 -18.70 -1.61 14.49
CA GLU A 48 -19.11 -2.89 15.10
C GLU A 48 -20.42 -3.41 14.47
N ASP A 49 -21.40 -2.53 14.26
CA ASP A 49 -22.66 -2.89 13.60
C ASP A 49 -22.44 -3.33 12.14
N ARG A 50 -21.53 -2.66 11.41
CA ARG A 50 -21.16 -3.06 10.05
C ARG A 50 -20.45 -4.42 10.02
N PHE A 51 -19.57 -4.69 10.99
CA PHE A 51 -18.92 -5.99 11.10
C PHE A 51 -19.93 -7.11 11.38
N LYS A 52 -20.92 -6.86 12.25
CA LYS A 52 -22.01 -7.83 12.50
C LYS A 52 -22.82 -8.13 11.24
N ILE A 53 -23.16 -7.12 10.44
CA ILE A 53 -23.86 -7.29 9.17
C ILE A 53 -23.03 -8.11 8.18
N MET A 54 -21.74 -7.81 8.04
CA MET A 54 -20.85 -8.59 7.17
C MET A 54 -20.73 -10.04 7.63
N ALA A 55 -20.61 -10.27 8.95
CA ALA A 55 -20.55 -11.62 9.50
C ALA A 55 -21.84 -12.43 9.24
N SER A 56 -23.02 -11.81 9.33
CA SER A 56 -24.28 -12.48 8.99
C SER A 56 -24.38 -12.80 7.50
N VAL A 57 -23.96 -11.89 6.61
CA VAL A 57 -23.98 -12.13 5.16
C VAL A 57 -23.04 -13.28 4.76
N ILE A 58 -21.85 -13.34 5.36
CA ILE A 58 -20.89 -14.44 5.13
C ILE A 58 -21.48 -15.76 5.63
N LYS A 59 -22.12 -15.75 6.80
CA LYS A 59 -22.75 -16.95 7.36
C LYS A 59 -23.87 -17.48 6.45
N ASP A 60 -24.76 -16.60 5.98
CA ASP A 60 -25.85 -16.97 5.08
C ASP A 60 -25.31 -17.50 3.74
N GLU A 61 -24.23 -16.94 3.21
CA GLU A 61 -23.62 -17.41 1.96
C GLU A 61 -22.92 -18.77 2.09
N VAL A 62 -22.32 -19.05 3.24
CA VAL A 62 -21.71 -20.36 3.54
C VAL A 62 -22.78 -21.43 3.75
N GLU A 63 -23.86 -21.13 4.48
CA GLU A 63 -24.97 -22.06 4.68
C GLU A 63 -25.66 -22.41 3.36
N ASN A 64 -25.86 -21.42 2.48
CA ASN A 64 -26.49 -21.63 1.16
C ASN A 64 -25.60 -22.47 0.21
N LYS A 65 -24.27 -22.32 0.26
CA LYS A 65 -23.33 -23.13 -0.54
C LYS A 65 -23.25 -24.59 -0.07
N ILE A 66 -23.39 -24.83 1.25
CA ILE A 66 -23.41 -26.19 1.80
C ILE A 66 -24.69 -26.93 1.37
N GLU A 67 -25.83 -26.23 1.33
CA GLU A 67 -27.11 -26.84 0.92
C GLU A 67 -27.12 -27.23 -0.58
N ILE A 68 -26.45 -26.47 -1.45
CA ILE A 68 -26.31 -26.76 -2.88
C ILE A 68 -25.39 -27.96 -3.14
N ASN A 69 -24.25 -28.05 -2.44
CA ASN A 69 -23.31 -29.18 -2.61
C ASN A 69 -23.88 -30.52 -2.10
N SER A 70 -24.83 -30.49 -1.15
CA SER A 70 -25.52 -31.70 -0.67
C SER A 70 -26.46 -32.32 -1.73
N LYS A 71 -26.90 -31.55 -2.72
CA LYS A 71 -27.83 -32.00 -3.78
C LYS A 71 -27.12 -32.50 -5.05
N VAL A 72 -25.84 -32.18 -5.25
CA VAL A 72 -25.10 -32.50 -6.50
C VAL A 72 -24.38 -33.86 -6.44
N SER A 73 -24.31 -34.52 -5.27
CA SER A 73 -23.57 -35.79 -5.12
C SER A 73 -24.35 -37.06 -5.52
N GLN A 74 -25.45 -36.96 -6.29
CA GLN A 74 -26.25 -38.14 -6.66
C GLN A 74 -26.22 -38.55 -8.14
N GLU A 75 -25.62 -37.78 -9.04
CA GLU A 75 -25.59 -38.13 -10.47
C GLU A 75 -24.22 -37.82 -11.06
N GLU A 76 -23.34 -38.83 -11.12
CA GLU A 76 -22.48 -39.11 -12.28
C GLU A 76 -21.53 -40.26 -11.94
N ASN A 77 -21.83 -41.44 -12.49
CA ASN A 77 -20.96 -42.60 -12.44
C ASN A 77 -21.14 -43.40 -13.75
N THR A 78 -20.18 -43.26 -14.68
CA THR A 78 -19.74 -44.15 -15.80
C THR A 78 -19.18 -43.27 -16.93
N GLN A 79 -18.12 -43.57 -17.68
CA GLN A 79 -17.18 -44.68 -17.77
C GLN A 79 -16.08 -44.27 -18.78
N PHE A 80 -14.84 -44.65 -18.51
CA PHE A 80 -13.64 -44.50 -19.36
C PHE A 80 -13.76 -45.22 -20.72
N GLN A 81 -13.07 -44.73 -21.75
CA GLN A 81 -11.85 -45.34 -22.33
C GLN A 81 -11.18 -44.45 -23.42
N PRO A 82 -9.86 -44.61 -23.67
CA PRO A 82 -9.01 -43.77 -24.54
C PRO A 82 -8.63 -44.48 -25.86
N GLU A 83 -8.21 -43.75 -26.91
CA GLU A 83 -7.25 -44.24 -27.93
C GLU A 83 -6.49 -43.08 -28.61
N ASP A 84 -5.28 -43.42 -29.04
CA ASP A 84 -4.18 -42.61 -29.59
C ASP A 84 -4.43 -42.10 -31.03
N ASP A 85 -3.81 -41.00 -31.46
CA ASP A 85 -2.70 -41.01 -32.44
C ASP A 85 -2.22 -39.61 -32.89
N ILE A 86 -0.98 -39.59 -33.38
CA ILE A 86 -0.07 -38.50 -33.75
C ILE A 86 -0.48 -37.77 -35.06
N PHE A 87 -0.29 -36.43 -35.17
CA PHE A 87 0.41 -35.74 -36.30
C PHE A 87 0.53 -34.20 -36.11
N LYS A 88 1.62 -33.66 -36.69
CA LYS A 88 2.18 -32.28 -36.64
C LYS A 88 1.34 -31.23 -37.39
N GLN A 89 1.34 -29.97 -36.94
CA GLN A 89 1.89 -28.77 -37.62
C GLN A 89 1.34 -27.45 -37.06
N ASP A 90 2.12 -26.40 -37.29
CA ASP A 90 1.96 -24.99 -36.94
C ASP A 90 0.54 -24.44 -37.09
N GLU A 91 0.07 -23.67 -36.10
CA GLU A 91 -0.42 -22.29 -36.27
C GLU A 91 -1.03 -21.74 -34.97
N GLU A 92 -0.83 -20.43 -34.76
CA GLU A 92 -1.62 -19.54 -33.91
C GLU A 92 -1.86 -19.96 -32.45
N ILE A 93 -1.08 -19.35 -31.55
CA ILE A 93 -1.59 -19.03 -30.21
C ILE A 93 -2.71 -17.99 -30.40
N LYS A 94 -3.91 -18.46 -30.78
CA LYS A 94 -5.17 -17.78 -30.54
C LYS A 94 -5.31 -17.72 -29.03
N SER A 95 -4.80 -16.64 -28.44
CA SER A 95 -5.20 -16.24 -27.10
C SER A 95 -6.70 -16.08 -27.13
N ASP A 96 -7.37 -17.07 -26.55
CA ASP A 96 -8.80 -17.19 -26.38
C ASP A 96 -9.28 -15.93 -25.65
N LEU A 97 -9.67 -14.91 -26.42
CA LEU A 97 -10.51 -13.80 -25.98
C LEU A 97 -11.88 -14.42 -25.69
N ARG A 98 -11.98 -15.19 -24.61
CA ARG A 98 -13.27 -15.47 -24.00
C ARG A 98 -13.77 -14.14 -23.48
N GLU A 99 -14.72 -13.56 -24.22
CA GLU A 99 -15.60 -12.54 -23.66
C GLU A 99 -16.08 -13.01 -22.28
N PRO A 100 -16.07 -12.14 -21.26
CA PRO A 100 -16.57 -12.51 -19.95
C PRO A 100 -18.00 -13.01 -20.12
N SER A 101 -18.20 -14.30 -19.86
CA SER A 101 -19.49 -14.98 -20.03
C SER A 101 -20.52 -14.25 -19.18
N ARG A 102 -21.46 -13.58 -19.85
CA ARG A 102 -22.65 -13.04 -19.20
C ARG A 102 -23.38 -14.20 -18.54
N LEU A 103 -23.91 -13.96 -17.34
CA LEU A 103 -24.79 -14.92 -16.72
C LEU A 103 -26.02 -15.13 -17.64
N PRO A 104 -26.69 -16.29 -17.62
CA PRO A 104 -27.86 -16.56 -18.46
C PRO A 104 -29.02 -15.54 -18.28
N ASN A 105 -29.00 -14.78 -17.18
CA ASN A 105 -29.94 -13.71 -16.86
C ASN A 105 -29.55 -12.34 -17.45
N GLY A 106 -28.42 -12.24 -18.17
CA GLY A 106 -27.94 -11.00 -18.77
C GLY A 106 -27.07 -10.12 -17.88
N ASP A 107 -26.86 -10.49 -16.62
CA ASP A 107 -26.05 -9.74 -15.67
C ASP A 107 -24.54 -9.91 -15.94
N PHE A 108 -23.79 -8.85 -15.63
CA PHE A 108 -22.33 -8.90 -15.63
C PHE A 108 -21.86 -9.83 -14.52
N ASN A 109 -21.01 -10.79 -14.88
CA ASN A 109 -20.33 -11.61 -13.90
C ASN A 109 -19.26 -10.76 -13.19
N LEU A 110 -19.61 -10.12 -12.07
CA LEU A 110 -18.68 -9.37 -11.23
C LEU A 110 -17.70 -10.27 -10.48
N GLN A 111 -17.85 -11.59 -10.59
CA GLN A 111 -16.85 -12.54 -10.14
C GLN A 111 -15.70 -12.52 -11.15
N ILE A 112 -14.82 -11.52 -10.99
CA ILE A 112 -13.46 -11.58 -11.53
C ILE A 112 -12.91 -12.96 -11.13
N PRO A 113 -12.40 -13.78 -12.07
CA PRO A 113 -11.80 -15.05 -11.72
C PRO A 113 -10.74 -14.79 -10.65
N PHE A 114 -11.01 -15.22 -9.42
CA PHE A 114 -10.02 -15.24 -8.36
C PHE A 114 -9.02 -16.33 -8.77
N HIS A 115 -8.01 -15.96 -9.55
CA HIS A 115 -6.86 -16.82 -9.74
C HIS A 115 -6.28 -17.07 -8.35
N LEU A 116 -6.28 -18.33 -7.91
CA LEU A 116 -5.61 -18.72 -6.67
C LEU A 116 -4.19 -18.10 -6.68
N PRO A 117 -3.75 -17.45 -5.60
CA PRO A 117 -2.43 -16.85 -5.58
C PRO A 117 -1.41 -17.96 -5.83
N GLN A 118 -0.72 -17.87 -6.95
CA GLN A 118 0.55 -18.56 -7.16
C GLN A 118 1.37 -18.41 -5.88
N ALA A 119 2.00 -19.51 -5.43
CA ALA A 119 2.78 -19.51 -4.21
C ALA A 119 3.75 -18.32 -4.22
N ARG A 120 3.55 -17.37 -3.31
CA ARG A 120 4.34 -16.12 -3.29
C ARG A 120 5.82 -16.45 -3.10
N THR A 121 6.67 -15.85 -3.91
CA THR A 121 8.12 -16.01 -3.77
C THR A 121 8.60 -15.42 -2.45
N ALA A 122 9.77 -15.84 -1.97
CA ALA A 122 10.35 -15.26 -0.76
C ALA A 122 10.61 -13.76 -0.89
N GLN A 123 10.95 -13.28 -2.09
CA GLN A 123 11.13 -11.86 -2.40
C GLN A 123 9.81 -11.10 -2.27
N GLU A 124 8.74 -11.62 -2.88
CA GLU A 124 7.40 -11.01 -2.80
C GLU A 124 6.94 -10.88 -1.34
N LYS A 125 7.16 -11.91 -0.52
CA LYS A 125 6.82 -11.86 0.91
C LYS A 125 7.56 -10.74 1.64
N ARG A 126 8.89 -10.64 1.45
CA ARG A 126 9.69 -9.57 2.07
C ARG A 126 9.25 -8.18 1.64
N ILE A 127 9.01 -7.97 0.35
CA ILE A 127 8.56 -6.66 -0.15
C ILE A 127 7.18 -6.33 0.41
N LEU A 128 6.25 -7.28 0.47
CA LEU A 128 4.91 -7.06 1.02
C LEU A 128 4.91 -6.74 2.52
N GLU A 129 5.89 -7.25 3.29
CA GLU A 129 6.07 -6.89 4.69
C GLU A 129 6.47 -5.42 4.87
N ASP A 130 7.28 -4.88 3.95
CA ASP A 130 7.75 -3.49 4.00
C ASP A 130 6.80 -2.52 3.26
N TRP A 131 6.13 -2.98 2.19
CA TRP A 131 5.23 -2.19 1.34
C TRP A 131 4.08 -3.06 0.78
N PRO A 132 2.94 -3.14 1.48
CA PRO A 132 1.84 -4.05 1.12
C PRO A 132 1.07 -3.64 -0.14
N GLU A 133 1.14 -2.37 -0.56
CA GLU A 133 0.44 -1.86 -1.75
C GLU A 133 1.16 -2.16 -3.08
N VAL A 134 2.33 -2.83 -3.05
CA VAL A 134 3.07 -3.19 -4.25
C VAL A 134 2.24 -4.10 -5.16
N VAL A 135 2.22 -3.81 -6.47
CA VAL A 135 1.63 -4.70 -7.48
C VAL A 135 2.60 -5.82 -7.80
N LEU A 136 2.14 -7.06 -7.63
CA LEU A 136 2.90 -8.26 -7.97
C LEU A 136 2.81 -8.58 -9.47
N PRO A 137 3.79 -9.32 -10.03
CA PRO A 137 3.72 -9.81 -11.40
C PRO A 137 2.45 -10.61 -11.69
N SER A 138 1.98 -11.41 -10.73
CA SER A 138 0.74 -12.18 -10.82
C SER A 138 -0.51 -11.30 -10.93
N GLN A 139 -0.46 -10.04 -10.48
CA GLN A 139 -1.56 -9.08 -10.55
C GLN A 139 -1.47 -8.16 -11.78
N ALA A 140 -0.33 -8.15 -12.48
CA ALA A 140 -0.08 -7.23 -13.58
C ALA A 140 -1.11 -7.33 -14.73
N HIS A 141 -1.64 -8.53 -14.98
CA HIS A 141 -2.62 -8.78 -16.04
C HIS A 141 -3.96 -8.05 -15.80
N LEU A 142 -4.29 -7.71 -14.55
CA LEU A 142 -5.55 -7.06 -14.17
C LEU A 142 -5.65 -5.61 -14.67
N TYR A 143 -4.52 -4.98 -14.98
CA TYR A 143 -4.46 -3.56 -15.32
C TYR A 143 -4.48 -3.30 -16.83
N GLY A 144 -4.45 -4.36 -17.66
CA GLY A 144 -4.30 -4.22 -19.10
C GLY A 144 -2.94 -3.63 -19.51
N ALA A 145 -2.59 -3.77 -20.78
CA ALA A 145 -1.36 -3.18 -21.32
C ALA A 145 -1.64 -2.56 -22.69
N THR A 146 -1.12 -1.35 -22.90
CA THR A 146 -1.15 -0.66 -24.19
C THR A 146 0.24 -0.67 -24.82
N SER A 147 0.45 0.13 -25.86
CA SER A 147 1.73 0.21 -26.58
C SER A 147 2.90 0.63 -25.68
N HIS A 148 4.09 0.08 -25.95
CA HIS A 148 5.37 0.51 -25.39
C HIS A 148 5.68 2.02 -25.60
N LYS A 149 5.01 2.65 -26.58
CA LYS A 149 5.14 4.09 -26.87
C LYS A 149 4.38 4.98 -25.89
N ASN A 150 3.50 4.41 -25.06
CA ASN A 150 2.69 5.18 -24.16
C ASN A 150 3.57 5.93 -23.15
N ARG A 151 3.28 7.22 -22.98
CA ARG A 151 4.05 8.14 -22.15
C ARG A 151 3.25 8.44 -20.90
N VAL A 152 3.86 8.16 -19.75
CA VAL A 152 3.39 8.68 -18.47
C VAL A 152 4.06 10.03 -18.25
N THR A 153 3.24 11.05 -18.05
CA THR A 153 3.70 12.32 -17.49
C THR A 153 3.43 12.26 -16.00
N PHE A 154 4.50 12.13 -15.20
CA PHE A 154 4.33 12.06 -13.76
C PHE A 154 3.93 13.43 -13.18
N ALA A 155 3.05 13.42 -12.17
CA ALA A 155 2.61 14.65 -11.52
C ALA A 155 3.78 15.40 -10.86
N PRO A 156 3.75 16.75 -10.81
CA PRO A 156 4.77 17.52 -10.08
C PRO A 156 4.86 17.06 -8.62
N GLY A 157 6.07 16.76 -8.14
CA GLY A 157 6.30 16.30 -6.76
C GLY A 157 6.42 14.78 -6.60
N THR A 158 6.28 13.99 -7.67
CA THR A 158 6.49 12.52 -7.65
C THR A 158 7.97 12.11 -7.73
N PHE A 159 8.90 13.05 -7.62
CA PHE A 159 10.33 12.75 -7.70
C PHE A 159 10.82 12.02 -6.45
N LEU A 160 11.55 10.93 -6.66
CA LEU A 160 12.27 10.23 -5.59
C LEU A 160 13.66 10.85 -5.47
N SER A 161 13.79 11.86 -4.62
CA SER A 161 15.07 12.56 -4.39
C SER A 161 15.68 12.19 -3.04
N PHE A 162 14.95 12.39 -1.95
CA PHE A 162 15.43 12.12 -0.60
C PHE A 162 14.80 10.86 -0.03
N ALA A 163 15.59 10.07 0.69
CA ALA A 163 15.13 8.86 1.36
C ALA A 163 14.35 9.21 2.63
N ASP A 164 13.10 9.69 2.49
CA ASP A 164 12.23 10.12 3.56
C ASP A 164 10.94 9.28 3.67
N SER A 165 10.04 9.66 4.60
CA SER A 165 8.76 9.00 4.81
C SER A 165 7.76 9.18 3.66
N LYS A 166 8.03 10.07 2.70
CA LYS A 166 7.16 10.34 1.55
C LYS A 166 7.43 9.38 0.39
N VAL A 167 8.53 8.63 0.42
CA VAL A 167 8.91 7.73 -0.68
C VAL A 167 7.85 6.66 -0.94
N LEU A 168 7.35 5.97 0.09
CA LEU A 168 6.30 4.94 -0.09
C LEU A 168 4.98 5.55 -0.60
N PRO A 169 4.44 6.65 -0.03
CA PRO A 169 3.31 7.36 -0.62
C PRO A 169 3.52 7.78 -2.09
N THR A 170 4.71 8.28 -2.43
CA THR A 170 5.05 8.65 -3.81
C THR A 170 5.07 7.43 -4.73
N LEU A 171 5.58 6.29 -4.26
CA LEU A 171 5.56 5.04 -5.03
C LEU A 171 4.14 4.57 -5.32
N VAL A 172 3.20 4.71 -4.38
CA VAL A 172 1.78 4.42 -4.60
C VAL A 172 1.22 5.32 -5.72
N GLN A 173 1.48 6.63 -5.66
CA GLN A 173 1.03 7.56 -6.70
C GLN A 173 1.62 7.24 -8.08
N VAL A 174 2.92 6.92 -8.15
CA VAL A 174 3.59 6.53 -9.39
C VAL A 174 3.00 5.25 -9.94
N GLN A 175 2.79 4.24 -9.09
CA GLN A 175 2.18 2.98 -9.46
C GLN A 175 0.78 3.19 -10.03
N ASP A 176 -0.03 4.06 -9.42
CA ASP A 176 -1.37 4.35 -9.90
C ASP A 176 -1.34 5.11 -11.24
N GLN A 177 -0.41 6.04 -11.43
CA GLN A 177 -0.22 6.70 -12.73
C GLN A 177 0.22 5.73 -13.83
N LEU A 178 1.07 4.75 -13.50
CA LEU A 178 1.48 3.69 -14.43
C LEU A 178 0.30 2.78 -14.81
N LYS A 179 -0.57 2.44 -13.86
CA LYS A 179 -1.82 1.70 -14.11
C LYS A 179 -2.78 2.51 -14.98
N THR A 180 -3.06 3.77 -14.64
CA THR A 180 -3.98 4.63 -15.40
C THR A 180 -3.49 4.86 -16.83
N ALA A 181 -2.18 4.97 -17.02
CA ALA A 181 -1.58 5.07 -18.34
C ALA A 181 -1.40 3.71 -19.03
N LEU A 182 -1.85 2.60 -18.45
CA LEU A 182 -1.81 1.25 -19.04
C LEU A 182 -0.41 0.89 -19.57
N ILE A 183 0.63 1.26 -18.82
CA ILE A 183 2.02 0.94 -19.20
C ILE A 183 2.26 -0.55 -18.99
N PRO A 184 2.88 -1.26 -19.95
CA PRO A 184 3.30 -2.63 -19.75
C PRO A 184 4.15 -2.80 -18.50
N TYR A 185 3.81 -3.77 -17.65
CA TYR A 185 4.42 -3.94 -16.32
C TYR A 185 5.96 -4.04 -16.33
N HIS A 186 6.53 -4.74 -17.33
CA HIS A 186 7.98 -4.86 -17.49
C HIS A 186 8.69 -3.53 -17.80
N LEU A 187 7.96 -2.47 -18.20
CA LEU A 187 8.50 -1.14 -18.45
C LEU A 187 8.40 -0.19 -17.24
N TRP A 188 7.63 -0.56 -16.20
CA TRP A 188 7.47 0.25 -14.99
C TRP A 188 8.80 0.64 -14.34
N PRO A 189 9.79 -0.26 -14.19
CA PRO A 189 11.09 0.11 -13.61
C PRO A 189 11.75 1.27 -14.35
N MET A 190 11.77 1.19 -15.68
CA MET A 190 12.41 2.20 -16.52
C MET A 190 11.68 3.54 -16.50
N ARG A 191 10.36 3.52 -16.30
CA ARG A 191 9.59 4.76 -16.10
C ARG A 191 9.91 5.39 -14.75
N LEU A 192 9.92 4.61 -13.67
CA LEU A 192 10.26 5.11 -12.33
C LEU A 192 11.70 5.65 -12.26
N VAL A 193 12.65 4.98 -12.89
CA VAL A 193 14.06 5.41 -12.95
C VAL A 193 14.24 6.82 -13.52
N SER A 194 13.31 7.31 -14.35
CA SER A 194 13.39 8.66 -14.91
C SER A 194 13.09 9.78 -13.92
N ILE A 195 12.48 9.46 -12.77
CA ILE A 195 12.10 10.41 -11.71
C ILE A 195 12.90 10.20 -10.41
N MET A 196 13.94 9.37 -10.45
CA MET A 196 14.86 9.13 -9.34
C MET A 196 16.09 10.02 -9.43
N ASN A 197 16.42 10.70 -8.34
CA ASN A 197 17.57 11.60 -8.20
C ASN A 197 18.21 11.44 -6.81
N GLU A 198 19.32 12.16 -6.57
CA GLU A 198 19.98 12.29 -5.25
C GLU A 198 20.22 10.94 -4.54
N ASP A 199 19.55 10.65 -3.42
CA ASP A 199 19.74 9.42 -2.62
C ASP A 199 19.45 8.15 -3.44
N PHE A 200 18.61 8.26 -4.46
CA PHE A 200 18.24 7.15 -5.36
C PHE A 200 19.05 7.12 -6.66
N GLN A 201 20.01 8.04 -6.86
CA GLN A 201 20.80 8.12 -8.09
C GLN A 201 21.60 6.84 -8.38
N GLN A 202 22.10 6.18 -7.32
CA GLN A 202 22.84 4.92 -7.46
C GLN A 202 21.92 3.79 -7.91
N VAL A 203 20.72 3.70 -7.33
CA VAL A 203 19.67 2.73 -7.72
C VAL A 203 19.24 2.97 -9.17
N ALA A 204 19.03 4.23 -9.55
CA ALA A 204 18.71 4.60 -10.92
C ALA A 204 19.80 4.19 -11.91
N THR A 205 21.07 4.37 -11.56
CA THR A 205 22.22 4.00 -12.39
C THR A 205 22.33 2.48 -12.54
N TRP A 206 22.16 1.74 -11.45
CA TRP A 206 22.13 0.27 -11.47
C TRP A 206 21.00 -0.25 -12.35
N ALA A 207 19.79 0.29 -12.19
CA ALA A 207 18.62 -0.15 -12.95
C ALA A 207 18.76 0.10 -14.47
N LYS A 208 19.33 1.24 -14.87
CA LYS A 208 19.62 1.55 -16.29
C LYS A 208 20.58 0.54 -16.94
N ARG A 209 21.46 -0.10 -16.14
CA ARG A 209 22.45 -1.07 -16.63
C ARG A 209 21.93 -2.50 -16.61
N GLY A 210 21.13 -2.85 -15.61
CA GLY A 210 20.71 -4.24 -15.34
C GLY A 210 19.31 -4.62 -15.81
N SER A 211 18.49 -3.66 -16.25
CA SER A 211 17.08 -3.88 -16.63
C SER A 211 16.30 -4.73 -15.58
N PRO A 212 16.25 -4.28 -14.32
CA PRO A 212 15.63 -5.03 -13.23
C PRO A 212 14.12 -5.19 -13.44
N THR A 213 13.53 -6.18 -12.78
CA THR A 213 12.06 -6.27 -12.67
C THR A 213 11.51 -5.16 -11.77
N TRP A 214 10.19 -4.99 -11.76
CA TRP A 214 9.53 -4.07 -10.82
C TRP A 214 9.90 -4.38 -9.37
N LEU A 215 9.81 -5.65 -8.98
CA LEU A 215 10.10 -6.06 -7.61
C LEU A 215 11.58 -5.85 -7.23
N ASP A 216 12.52 -6.12 -8.15
CA ASP A 216 13.94 -5.89 -7.88
C ASP A 216 14.24 -4.40 -7.64
N LEU A 217 13.63 -3.51 -8.43
CA LEU A 217 13.79 -2.07 -8.25
C LEU A 217 13.18 -1.61 -6.92
N ILE A 218 12.00 -2.10 -6.58
CA ILE A 218 11.33 -1.79 -5.31
C ILE A 218 12.14 -2.28 -4.11
N GLU A 219 12.69 -3.50 -4.16
CA GLU A 219 13.56 -4.03 -3.12
C GLU A 219 14.81 -3.15 -2.94
N ALA A 220 15.41 -2.67 -4.03
CA ALA A 220 16.53 -1.74 -3.96
C ALA A 220 16.16 -0.39 -3.31
N ILE A 221 14.98 0.16 -3.59
CA ILE A 221 14.48 1.38 -2.94
C ILE A 221 14.27 1.16 -1.45
N ILE A 222 13.64 0.04 -1.07
CA ILE A 222 13.40 -0.33 0.32
C ILE A 222 14.73 -0.48 1.06
N GLN A 223 15.76 -1.06 0.44
CA GLN A 223 17.10 -1.14 1.02
C GLN A 223 17.71 0.23 1.30
N VAL A 224 17.53 1.21 0.40
CA VAL A 224 17.95 2.60 0.65
C VAL A 224 17.21 3.18 1.84
N LEU A 225 15.87 3.03 1.90
CA LEU A 225 15.07 3.53 3.02
C LEU A 225 15.45 2.89 4.37
N LYS A 226 15.77 1.59 4.37
CA LYS A 226 16.28 0.88 5.56
C LYS A 226 17.64 1.41 5.99
N LYS A 227 18.55 1.64 5.05
CA LYS A 227 19.87 2.22 5.33
C LYS A 227 19.78 3.62 5.93
N HIS A 228 18.82 4.42 5.50
CA HIS A 228 18.56 5.77 6.03
C HIS A 228 17.66 5.77 7.27
N GLN A 229 17.22 4.60 7.75
CA GLN A 229 16.31 4.46 8.90
C GLN A 229 14.98 5.24 8.74
N THR A 230 14.50 5.41 7.52
CA THR A 230 13.29 6.19 7.23
C THR A 230 12.08 5.35 6.87
N LEU A 231 12.25 4.04 6.68
CA LEU A 231 11.15 3.13 6.37
C LEU A 231 10.19 2.90 7.56
N TYR A 232 10.71 2.99 8.78
CA TYR A 232 9.94 2.78 10.01
C TYR A 232 10.10 4.01 10.90
N SER A 233 9.03 4.40 11.61
CA SER A 233 9.16 5.43 12.66
C SER A 233 10.16 4.97 13.72
N GLN A 234 10.83 5.90 14.40
CA GLN A 234 11.75 5.56 15.50
C GLN A 234 11.08 4.67 16.56
N MET A 235 9.79 4.90 16.84
CA MET A 235 9.01 4.09 17.77
C MET A 235 8.79 2.67 17.24
N THR A 236 8.49 2.52 15.95
CA THR A 236 8.34 1.21 15.30
C THR A 236 9.67 0.45 15.25
N GLN A 237 10.79 1.14 15.04
CA GLN A 237 12.13 0.55 15.09
C GLN A 237 12.43 0.05 16.50
N PHE A 238 12.13 0.85 17.53
CA PHE A 238 12.28 0.46 18.92
C PHE A 238 11.45 -0.78 19.26
N ALA A 239 10.17 -0.81 18.86
CA ALA A 239 9.28 -1.94 19.11
C ALA A 239 9.72 -3.24 18.39
N ARG A 240 10.51 -3.13 17.31
CA ARG A 240 11.05 -4.28 16.57
C ARG A 240 12.43 -4.72 17.05
N MET A 241 13.05 -3.97 17.96
CA MET A 241 14.25 -4.47 18.61
C MET A 241 13.85 -5.70 19.44
N ALA A 242 14.46 -6.82 19.11
CA ALA A 242 14.38 -8.04 19.88
C ALA A 242 15.76 -8.32 20.48
N PRO A 243 15.85 -8.80 21.73
CA PRO A 243 17.12 -9.16 22.31
C PRO A 243 17.80 -10.21 21.45
N LYS A 244 19.08 -10.00 21.12
CA LYS A 244 19.85 -11.04 20.43
C LYS A 244 20.08 -12.21 21.39
N ASN A 245 20.22 -13.41 20.84
CA ASN A 245 20.38 -14.64 21.63
C ASN A 245 21.58 -14.62 22.61
N ASP A 246 22.56 -13.74 22.36
CA ASP A 246 23.77 -13.56 23.19
C ASP A 246 23.77 -12.28 24.05
N GLU A 247 22.68 -11.49 24.04
CA GLU A 247 22.58 -10.26 24.85
C GLU A 247 21.87 -10.51 26.18
N ASP A 248 22.49 -10.10 27.28
CA ASP A 248 21.87 -10.15 28.60
C ASP A 248 20.77 -9.07 28.72
N LYS A 249 19.73 -9.29 29.54
CA LYS A 249 18.56 -8.38 29.64
C LYS A 249 18.93 -6.93 29.94
N LEU A 250 20.02 -6.72 30.68
CA LEU A 250 20.53 -5.39 31.04
C LEU A 250 21.32 -4.72 29.90
N GLN A 251 21.84 -5.51 28.95
CA GLN A 251 22.55 -5.00 27.77
C GLN A 251 21.58 -4.60 26.66
N PHE A 252 20.44 -5.29 26.55
CA PHE A 252 19.38 -4.95 25.60
C PHE A 252 18.63 -3.65 25.96
N LEU A 253 18.56 -3.30 27.25
CA LEU A 253 17.86 -2.11 27.75
C LEU A 253 18.73 -0.84 27.82
N ARG A 254 20.03 -0.94 27.49
CA ARG A 254 20.99 0.18 27.56
C ARG A 254 21.24 0.77 26.18
#